data_AF-A0A0Q6JWZ5-F1
#
_entry.id   AF-A0A0Q6JWZ5-F1
#
_cell.length_a   1.000
_cell.length_b   1.000
_cell.length_c   1.000
_cell.angle_alpha   90.00
_cell.angle_beta   90.00
_cell.angle_gamma   90.00
#
_symmetry.space_group_name_H-M   'P 1'
#
loop_
_entity.id
_entity.type
_entity.pdbx_description
1 polymer ?
#
loop_
_entity_poly.entity_id
_entity_poly.type
_entity_poly.pdbx_seq_one_letter_code
_entity_poly.pdbx_strand_id
1 'polypeptide(L)'
;MLTKLGTARRPGFGDYAISAIEFPKGDMRFMRGSPNVRFTIADAWVIVKGKRENGGTKKTYVQLCERLFAADKLTAAGFSKGSAYIHGCRKGTENGGNSTTWKWVGTNHHITRVVHDLASLHAL
;
A
#
# COMPACT_ATOMS: atom_id res chain seq x y z
N MET A 1 -4.32 -13.30 2.32
CA MET A 1 -3.14 -13.95 1.69
C MET A 1 -2.82 -15.28 2.38
N LEU A 2 -3.28 -15.46 3.62
CA LEU A 2 -2.99 -16.61 4.46
C LEU A 2 -4.08 -17.72 4.42
N THR A 3 -5.23 -17.46 3.81
CA THR A 3 -6.37 -18.41 3.70
C THR A 3 -6.11 -19.63 2.80
N LYS A 4 -4.95 -19.74 2.16
CA LYS A 4 -4.54 -20.89 1.34
C LYS A 4 -3.48 -21.79 1.99
N LEU A 5 -3.11 -21.55 3.24
CA LEU A 5 -2.08 -22.35 3.92
C LEU A 5 -2.74 -23.52 4.67
N GLY A 6 -2.40 -24.75 4.28
CA GLY A 6 -2.79 -25.97 4.99
C GLY A 6 -2.26 -26.00 6.43
N THR A 7 -2.92 -26.78 7.28
CA THR A 7 -2.85 -26.79 8.76
C THR A 7 -1.50 -27.19 9.39
N ALA A 8 -0.42 -27.32 8.63
CA ALA A 8 0.85 -27.89 9.09
C ALA A 8 2.11 -27.00 8.87
N ARG A 9 1.96 -25.69 8.64
CA ARG A 9 3.12 -24.81 8.42
C ARG A 9 3.31 -23.78 9.53
N ARG A 10 4.46 -23.83 10.22
CA ARG A 10 4.96 -22.69 11.01
C ARG A 10 5.14 -21.49 10.08
N PRO A 11 4.58 -20.30 10.36
CA PRO A 11 4.80 -19.13 9.52
C PRO A 11 6.30 -18.82 9.46
N GLY A 12 6.92 -19.10 8.30
CA GLY A 12 8.33 -18.85 8.00
C GLY A 12 8.49 -17.80 6.92
N PHE A 13 7.61 -16.80 6.90
CA PHE A 13 7.60 -15.75 5.87
C PHE A 13 7.82 -14.40 6.54
N GLY A 14 8.94 -13.76 6.23
CA GLY A 14 9.04 -12.31 6.28
C GLY A 14 8.56 -11.82 4.93
N ASP A 15 7.30 -11.39 4.81
CA ASP A 15 6.98 -10.61 3.63
C ASP A 15 7.78 -9.32 3.74
N TYR A 16 8.43 -8.91 2.66
CA TYR A 16 9.27 -7.72 2.67
C TYR A 16 8.43 -6.43 2.72
N ALA A 17 7.23 -6.48 3.31
CA ALA A 17 6.24 -5.42 3.46
C ALA A 17 6.19 -4.50 2.22
N ILE A 18 6.63 -3.26 2.38
CA ILE A 18 6.51 -2.20 1.37
C ILE A 18 7.87 -1.83 0.72
N SER A 19 9.00 -2.30 1.23
CA SER A 19 10.35 -1.92 0.77
C SER A 19 11.18 -3.13 0.35
N ALA A 20 12.08 -2.92 -0.61
CA ALA A 20 13.11 -3.91 -0.88
C ALA A 20 14.04 -4.05 0.33
N ILE A 21 14.68 -5.23 0.46
CA ILE A 21 15.71 -5.51 1.47
C ILE A 21 16.90 -4.56 1.28
N GLU A 22 17.27 -4.36 0.02
CA GLU A 22 18.35 -3.47 -0.36
C GLU A 22 17.81 -2.13 -0.83
N PHE A 23 18.39 -1.06 -0.28
CA PHE A 23 18.12 0.29 -0.72
C PHE A 23 19.19 0.73 -1.72
N PRO A 24 18.82 1.49 -2.77
CA PRO A 24 19.80 2.10 -3.65
C PRO A 24 20.76 2.95 -2.83
N LYS A 25 22.06 2.71 -2.99
CA LYS A 25 23.10 3.53 -2.35
C LYS A 25 23.16 4.88 -3.05
N GLY A 26 23.11 5.97 -2.29
CA GLY A 26 23.17 7.33 -2.82
C GLY A 26 22.43 8.34 -1.95
N ASP A 27 22.58 9.62 -2.28
CA ASP A 27 21.87 10.69 -1.57
C ASP A 27 20.40 10.78 -2.02
N MET A 28 19.51 10.41 -1.11
CA MET A 28 18.06 10.35 -1.35
C MET A 28 17.45 11.71 -1.73
N ARG A 29 18.13 12.83 -1.47
CA ARG A 29 17.68 14.17 -1.88
C ARG A 29 17.64 14.32 -3.40
N PHE A 30 18.49 13.58 -4.11
CA PHE A 30 18.59 13.62 -5.57
C PHE A 30 17.91 12.44 -6.26
N MET A 31 17.64 11.35 -5.53
CA MET A 31 16.96 10.18 -6.08
C MET A 31 15.45 10.41 -6.19
N ARG A 32 14.94 10.39 -7.43
CA ARG A 32 13.51 10.61 -7.70
C ARG A 32 12.84 9.33 -8.17
N GLY A 33 12.31 8.57 -7.20
CA GLY A 33 11.46 7.41 -7.48
C GLY A 33 10.18 7.79 -8.23
N SER A 34 9.67 6.86 -9.05
CA SER A 34 8.36 6.97 -9.67
C SER A 34 7.25 6.87 -8.61
N PRO A 35 6.20 7.73 -8.65
CA PRO A 35 5.04 7.61 -7.78
C PRO A 35 4.44 6.22 -7.91
N ASN A 36 4.21 5.56 -6.78
CA ASN A 36 3.57 4.25 -6.76
C ASN A 36 2.74 4.10 -5.49
N VAL A 37 1.56 3.50 -5.64
CA VAL A 37 0.71 3.07 -4.53
C VAL A 37 0.77 1.55 -4.49
N ARG A 38 1.15 1.00 -3.34
CA ARG A 38 1.16 -0.44 -3.07
C ARG A 38 0.08 -0.74 -2.06
N PHE A 39 -0.81 -1.68 -2.39
CA PHE A 39 -1.99 -1.96 -1.59
C PHE A 39 -2.19 -3.48 -1.50
N THR A 40 -2.28 -3.99 -0.28
CA THR A 40 -2.52 -5.41 -0.05
C THR A 40 -4.01 -5.71 -0.19
N ILE A 41 -4.36 -6.76 -0.92
CA ILE A 41 -5.73 -7.27 -0.98
C ILE A 41 -5.76 -8.70 -0.41
N ALA A 42 -6.90 -9.37 -0.53
CA ALA A 42 -7.13 -10.65 0.10
C ALA A 42 -6.15 -11.76 -0.29
N ASP A 43 -5.52 -11.68 -1.45
CA ASP A 43 -4.68 -12.76 -1.98
C ASP A 43 -3.46 -12.25 -2.76
N ALA A 44 -3.27 -10.94 -2.87
CA ALA A 44 -2.22 -10.35 -3.67
C ALA A 44 -1.83 -8.94 -3.23
N TRP A 45 -0.79 -8.41 -3.87
CA TRP A 45 -0.45 -6.99 -3.86
C TRP A 45 -0.92 -6.34 -5.16
N VAL A 46 -1.61 -5.21 -5.03
CA VAL A 46 -1.90 -4.31 -6.15
C VAL A 46 -0.87 -3.19 -6.13
N ILE A 47 -0.12 -3.04 -7.21
CA ILE A 47 0.88 -1.98 -7.37
C ILE A 47 0.47 -1.11 -8.54
N VAL A 48 0.04 0.11 -8.25
CA VAL A 48 -0.28 1.11 -9.27
C VAL A 48 0.89 2.07 -9.37
N LYS A 49 1.58 2.06 -10.53
CA LYS A 49 2.72 2.94 -10.81
C LYS A 49 2.31 4.06 -11.75
N GLY A 50 2.84 5.25 -11.50
CA GLY A 50 2.69 6.45 -12.33
C GLY A 50 4.03 7.02 -12.78
N LYS A 51 3.99 7.91 -13.76
CA LYS A 51 5.14 8.72 -14.15
C LYS A 51 5.15 10.00 -13.32
N ARG A 52 6.34 10.51 -12.98
CA ARG A 52 6.44 11.86 -12.41
C ARG A 52 6.04 12.88 -13.48
N GLU A 53 5.21 13.84 -13.10
CA GLU A 53 4.85 14.97 -13.94
C GLU A 53 5.67 16.21 -13.56
N ASN A 54 5.81 17.14 -14.50
CA ASN A 54 6.37 18.46 -14.22
C ASN A 54 5.40 19.20 -13.28
N GLY A 55 5.92 19.74 -12.16
CA GLY A 55 5.08 20.39 -11.14
C GLY A 55 4.77 19.53 -9.91
N GLY A 56 5.28 18.29 -9.81
CA GLY A 56 5.20 17.47 -8.61
C GLY A 56 4.43 16.17 -8.80
N THR A 57 4.07 15.51 -7.70
CA THR A 57 3.45 14.16 -7.73
C THR A 57 2.03 14.12 -7.19
N LYS A 58 1.48 15.24 -6.70
CA LYS A 58 0.16 15.26 -6.07
C LYS A 58 -0.93 14.77 -7.04
N LYS A 59 -1.01 15.36 -8.23
CA LYS A 59 -1.98 14.95 -9.27
C LYS A 59 -1.79 13.49 -9.66
N THR A 60 -0.54 13.05 -9.81
CA THR A 60 -0.24 11.64 -10.10
C THR A 60 -0.80 10.72 -9.01
N TYR A 61 -0.61 11.03 -7.72
CA TYR A 61 -1.14 10.20 -6.64
C TYR A 61 -2.67 10.17 -6.59
N VAL A 62 -3.35 11.29 -6.83
CA VAL A 62 -4.82 11.31 -6.97
C VAL A 62 -5.26 10.31 -8.05
N GLN A 63 -4.62 10.35 -9.23
CA GLN A 63 -4.91 9.42 -10.32
C GLN A 63 -4.61 7.97 -9.97
N LEU A 64 -3.53 7.69 -9.23
CA LEU A 64 -3.19 6.33 -8.79
C LEU A 64 -4.24 5.78 -7.82
N CYS A 65 -4.72 6.62 -6.89
CA CYS A 65 -5.77 6.26 -5.95
C CYS A 65 -7.11 6.04 -6.65
N GLU A 66 -7.46 6.89 -7.63
CA GLU A 66 -8.66 6.71 -8.46
C GLU A 66 -8.59 5.43 -9.31
N ARG A 67 -7.44 5.08 -9.87
CA ARG A 67 -7.24 3.79 -10.58
C ARG A 67 -7.45 2.59 -9.66
N LEU A 68 -7.00 2.66 -8.41
CA LEU A 68 -7.19 1.60 -7.43
C LEU A 68 -8.67 1.44 -7.04
N PHE A 69 -9.38 2.56 -6.91
CA PHE A 69 -10.82 2.59 -6.65
C PHE A 69 -11.63 2.05 -7.84
N ALA A 70 -11.35 2.52 -9.07
CA ALA A 70 -12.03 2.09 -10.29
C ALA A 70 -11.84 0.60 -10.61
N ALA A 71 -10.74 -0.01 -10.14
CA ALA A 71 -10.48 -1.44 -10.27
C ALA A 71 -11.20 -2.31 -9.21
N ASP A 72 -12.00 -1.68 -8.33
CA ASP A 72 -12.68 -2.32 -7.20
C ASP A 72 -11.73 -3.10 -6.29
N LYS A 73 -10.53 -2.53 -6.06
CA LYS A 73 -9.49 -3.13 -5.20
C LYS A 73 -9.31 -2.42 -3.87
N LEU A 74 -10.00 -1.30 -3.67
CA LEU A 74 -9.86 -0.48 -2.49
C LEU A 74 -10.81 -0.97 -1.38
N THR A 75 -10.28 -1.32 -0.22
CA THR A 75 -11.11 -1.63 0.95
C THR A 75 -11.84 -0.39 1.46
N ALA A 76 -12.85 -0.59 2.32
CA ALA A 76 -13.55 0.50 2.99
C ALA A 76 -12.58 1.48 3.67
N ALA A 77 -12.91 2.78 3.67
CA ALA A 77 -12.07 3.81 4.26
C ALA A 77 -11.76 3.56 5.74
N GLY A 78 -12.71 2.99 6.48
CA GLY A 78 -12.56 2.63 7.90
C GLY A 78 -11.70 1.39 8.17
N PHE A 79 -11.27 0.65 7.15
CA PHE A 79 -10.50 -0.59 7.35
C PHE A 79 -9.13 -0.32 7.97
N SER A 80 -8.45 0.76 7.58
CA SER A 80 -7.16 1.17 8.14
C SER A 80 -6.90 2.65 7.89
N LYS A 81 -5.98 3.27 8.64
CA LYS A 81 -5.57 4.68 8.41
C LYS A 81 -4.98 4.88 7.01
N GLY A 82 -4.25 3.88 6.49
CA GLY A 82 -3.77 3.89 5.11
C GLY A 82 -4.89 3.84 4.08
N SER A 83 -5.96 3.06 4.33
CA SER A 83 -7.16 3.03 3.47
C SER A 83 -7.84 4.40 3.47
N ALA A 84 -8.05 4.98 4.65
CA ALA A 84 -8.62 6.32 4.80
C ALA A 84 -7.81 7.37 4.03
N TYR A 85 -6.48 7.33 4.12
CA TYR A 85 -5.61 8.24 3.37
C TYR A 85 -5.75 8.11 1.86
N ILE A 86 -5.87 6.88 1.31
CA ILE A 86 -6.09 6.67 -0.12
C ILE A 86 -7.45 7.24 -0.55
N HIS A 87 -8.51 7.02 0.25
CA HIS A 87 -9.83 7.61 0.01
C HIS A 87 -9.84 9.14 0.14
N GLY A 88 -9.03 9.73 1.01
CA GLY A 88 -8.87 11.17 1.09
C GLY A 88 -8.08 11.73 -0.09
N CYS A 89 -6.98 11.06 -0.46
CA CYS A 89 -6.13 11.46 -1.57
C CYS A 89 -6.89 11.47 -2.89
N ARG A 90 -7.69 10.44 -3.18
CA ARG A 90 -8.52 10.40 -4.39
C ARG A 90 -9.54 11.56 -4.44
N LYS A 91 -10.11 11.94 -3.29
CA LYS A 91 -11.06 13.05 -3.13
C LYS A 91 -10.38 14.43 -3.08
N GLY A 92 -9.05 14.48 -3.09
CA GLY A 92 -8.30 15.74 -2.99
C GLY A 92 -8.26 16.35 -1.59
N THR A 93 -8.72 15.65 -0.55
CA THR A 93 -8.70 16.14 0.84
C THR A 93 -7.33 15.96 1.51
N GLU A 94 -6.46 15.12 0.93
CA GLU A 94 -5.06 14.98 1.36
C GLU A 94 -4.12 15.87 0.54
N ASN A 95 -3.00 16.25 1.16
CA ASN A 95 -1.95 17.03 0.50
C ASN A 95 -1.11 16.23 -0.51
N GLY A 96 -1.36 14.93 -0.67
CA GLY A 96 -0.67 14.04 -1.60
C GLY A 96 0.64 13.44 -1.08
N GLY A 97 1.09 13.85 0.12
CA GLY A 97 2.18 13.21 0.86
C GLY A 97 3.57 13.28 0.21
N ASN A 98 4.56 12.74 0.93
CA ASN A 98 5.93 12.52 0.45
C ASN A 98 6.26 11.01 0.43
N SER A 99 7.50 10.66 0.07
CA SER A 99 7.93 9.25 0.04
C SER A 99 7.68 8.52 1.36
N THR A 100 7.92 9.16 2.51
CA THR A 100 7.65 8.60 3.84
C THR A 100 6.15 8.37 4.04
N THR A 101 5.30 9.32 3.65
CA THR A 101 3.84 9.17 3.70
C THR A 101 3.38 7.94 2.95
N TRP A 102 3.83 7.75 1.71
CA TRP A 102 3.39 6.62 0.89
C TRP A 102 3.95 5.27 1.36
N LYS A 103 5.12 5.26 2.00
CA LYS A 103 5.60 4.08 2.73
C LYS A 103 4.71 3.77 3.93
N TRP A 104 4.36 4.77 4.73
CA TRP A 104 3.45 4.62 5.86
C TRP A 104 2.06 4.13 5.43
N VAL A 105 1.45 4.70 4.38
CA VAL A 105 0.13 4.32 3.86
C VAL A 105 0.08 2.82 3.55
N GLY A 106 1.06 2.34 2.77
CA GLY A 106 1.14 0.94 2.40
C GLY A 106 1.37 0.04 3.61
N THR A 107 2.30 0.40 4.50
CA THR A 107 2.68 -0.44 5.65
C THR A 107 1.52 -0.53 6.65
N ASN A 108 0.86 0.60 6.92
CA ASN A 108 -0.29 0.64 7.81
C ASN A 108 -1.41 -0.26 7.29
N HIS A 109 -1.80 -0.11 6.02
CA HIS A 109 -2.85 -0.94 5.45
C HIS A 109 -2.46 -2.43 5.46
N HIS A 110 -1.23 -2.74 5.06
CA HIS A 110 -0.74 -4.11 5.00
C HIS A 110 -0.76 -4.82 6.37
N ILE A 111 -0.23 -4.19 7.42
CA ILE A 111 -0.23 -4.77 8.77
C ILE A 111 -1.67 -4.98 9.25
N THR A 112 -2.56 -3.99 9.05
CA THR A 112 -3.98 -4.14 9.39
C THR A 112 -4.60 -5.33 8.66
N ARG A 113 -4.28 -5.53 7.38
CA ARG A 113 -4.78 -6.67 6.60
C ARG A 113 -4.28 -8.00 7.13
N VAL A 114 -2.99 -8.12 7.46
CA VAL A 114 -2.40 -9.36 7.99
C VAL A 114 -2.99 -9.71 9.34
N VAL A 115 -3.11 -8.74 10.25
CA VAL A 115 -3.71 -8.96 11.58
C VAL A 115 -5.18 -9.38 11.44
N HIS A 116 -5.94 -8.74 10.54
CA HIS A 116 -7.31 -9.13 10.26
C HIS A 116 -7.39 -10.58 9.73
N ASP A 117 -6.62 -10.93 8.70
CA ASP A 117 -6.59 -12.29 8.14
C ASP A 117 -6.23 -13.34 9.22
N LEU A 118 -5.25 -13.06 10.08
CA LEU A 118 -4.84 -13.95 11.18
C LEU A 118 -5.90 -14.12 12.27
N ALA A 119 -6.59 -13.03 12.63
CA ALA A 119 -7.68 -13.08 13.61
C ALA A 119 -8.88 -13.85 13.07
N SER A 120 -9.15 -13.76 11.76
CA SER A 120 -10.23 -14.52 11.11
C SER A 120 -9.88 -15.99 10.84
N LEU A 121 -8.59 -16.36 10.83
CA LEU A 121 -8.14 -17.74 10.59
C LEU A 121 -8.43 -18.70 11.74
N HIS A 122 -8.49 -18.20 12.99
CA HIS A 122 -8.72 -19.02 14.19
C HIS A 122 -10.10 -18.80 14.81
N ALA A 123 -11.00 -18.09 14.12
CA ALA A 123 -12.39 -17.91 14.55
C ALA A 123 -13.30 -19.08 14.09
N LEU A 124 -12.71 -20.24 13.77
CA LEU A 124 -13.37 -21.50 13.39
C LEU A 124 -13.09 -22.58 14.42
#